data_AF-A0A968L4U4-F1
#
_entry.id   AF-A0A968L4U4-F1
#
_cell.length_a   1.000
_cell.length_b   1.000
_cell.length_c   1.000
_cell.angle_alpha   90.00
_cell.angle_beta   90.00
_cell.angle_gamma   90.00
#
_symmetry.space_group_name_H-M   'P 1'
#
loop_
_entity.id
_entity.type
_entity.pdbx_description
1 polymer ?
#
loop_
_entity_poly.entity_id
_entity_poly.type
_entity_poly.pdbx_seq_one_letter_code
_entity_poly.pdbx_strand_id
1 'polypeptide(L)'
;MSVDPPARPGPERPGPARPGPERPGPERPGPEPELAPAAEPTVASEPAAVVAAVTGRAFVDLHCHTSASFDSLASPASMVKAAAARGVTHLAITDHDRIDGALRARDAGARIAPDLTVLVGEEIRTRGGDLIAVFLERPVPPGLSAVETIAAVREQGGLVGLPHPYDRLRGSLSKTAEMATFESLAETVDWIEVWNPRVLFGPGNELAAALAKRVGVPGVAVSDSHTTLEVGLASTALTGDPSTPAGLKVALAGELQLVTGRASRYVRLVTPVARLINRLRGRGRVHPTPVRG
;
A
#
# COMPACT_ATOMS: atom_id res chain seq x y z
N MET A 1 -44.16 -69.05 -23.01
CA MET A 1 -43.47 -70.18 -22.36
C MET A 1 -42.87 -69.59 -21.08
N SER A 2 -43.51 -69.69 -19.91
CA SER A 2 -43.43 -70.82 -18.96
C SER A 2 -41.96 -71.25 -18.79
N VAL A 3 -41.33 -71.24 -17.63
CA VAL A 3 -41.77 -71.72 -16.30
C VAL A 3 -40.76 -71.19 -15.26
N ASP A 4 -41.19 -70.86 -14.04
CA ASP A 4 -40.29 -70.77 -12.88
C ASP A 4 -39.72 -72.16 -12.53
N PRO A 5 -38.40 -72.33 -12.32
CA PRO A 5 -37.88 -73.53 -11.71
C PRO A 5 -37.61 -73.38 -10.20
N PRO A 6 -37.59 -74.51 -9.47
CA PRO A 6 -38.01 -74.58 -8.07
C PRO A 6 -36.87 -74.46 -7.04
N ALA A 7 -37.29 -74.46 -5.78
CA ALA A 7 -36.52 -74.17 -4.58
C ALA A 7 -35.45 -75.22 -4.20
N ARG A 8 -34.33 -74.65 -3.71
CA ARG A 8 -33.36 -75.05 -2.65
C ARG A 8 -33.19 -76.53 -2.24
N PRO A 9 -31.93 -76.95 -2.03
CA PRO A 9 -31.54 -77.78 -0.91
C PRO A 9 -30.96 -76.94 0.26
N GLY A 10 -31.15 -77.47 1.46
CA GLY A 10 -30.80 -76.89 2.76
C GLY A 10 -29.33 -77.05 3.17
N PRO A 11 -29.03 -76.88 4.47
CA PRO A 11 -27.91 -76.06 4.92
C PRO A 11 -26.70 -76.87 5.40
N GLU A 12 -25.50 -76.33 5.23
CA GLU A 12 -24.33 -76.73 6.02
C GLU A 12 -23.97 -75.63 7.01
N ARG A 13 -23.82 -76.03 8.28
CA ARG A 13 -23.47 -75.17 9.41
C ARG A 13 -21.95 -75.00 9.47
N PRO A 14 -21.40 -73.77 9.41
CA PRO A 14 -20.00 -73.54 9.76
C PRO A 14 -19.83 -73.48 11.29
N GLY A 15 -18.80 -74.16 11.79
CA GLY A 15 -18.45 -74.24 13.22
C GLY A 15 -18.02 -72.91 13.86
N PRO A 16 -17.71 -72.93 15.17
CA PRO A 16 -17.50 -71.72 15.95
C PRO A 16 -16.29 -70.90 15.45
N ALA A 17 -16.53 -69.60 15.25
CA ALA A 17 -15.52 -68.64 14.83
C ALA A 17 -14.45 -68.46 15.93
N ARG A 18 -13.17 -68.58 15.53
CA ARG A 18 -12.03 -68.22 16.38
C ARG A 18 -12.00 -66.68 16.54
N PRO A 19 -11.66 -66.15 17.73
CA PRO A 19 -11.55 -64.70 17.91
C PRO A 19 -10.39 -64.16 17.05
N GLY A 20 -10.70 -63.16 16.22
CA GLY A 20 -9.72 -62.44 15.41
C GLY A 20 -8.87 -61.50 16.27
N PRO A 21 -7.69 -61.09 15.77
CA PRO A 21 -6.76 -60.26 16.53
C PRO A 21 -7.34 -58.87 16.82
N GLU A 22 -7.08 -58.37 18.02
CA GLU A 22 -7.45 -57.04 18.48
C GLU A 22 -6.89 -55.96 17.54
N ARG A 23 -7.73 -54.99 17.17
CA ARG A 23 -7.31 -53.83 16.37
C ARG A 23 -6.51 -52.88 17.28
N PRO A 24 -5.34 -52.37 16.85
CA PRO A 24 -4.64 -51.33 17.59
C PRO A 24 -5.47 -50.05 17.61
N GLY A 25 -5.55 -49.40 18.79
CA GLY A 25 -6.25 -48.14 18.98
C GLY A 25 -5.59 -46.98 18.22
N PRO A 26 -6.27 -45.82 18.10
CA PRO A 26 -5.78 -44.69 17.32
C PRO A 26 -4.49 -44.13 17.93
N GLU A 27 -3.45 -44.02 17.10
CA GLU A 27 -2.20 -43.34 17.45
C GLU A 27 -2.48 -41.89 17.81
N ARG A 28 -1.93 -41.43 18.94
CA ARG A 28 -1.98 -40.03 19.33
C ARG A 28 -1.08 -39.23 18.37
N PRO A 29 -1.51 -38.04 17.90
CA PRO A 29 -0.66 -37.20 17.08
C PRO A 29 0.58 -36.79 17.89
N GLY A 30 1.75 -36.95 17.29
CA GLY A 30 3.03 -36.52 17.87
C GLY A 30 3.08 -35.00 18.08
N PRO A 31 4.00 -34.50 18.92
CA PRO A 31 4.15 -33.07 19.16
C PRO A 31 4.49 -32.34 17.85
N GLU A 32 3.80 -31.23 17.59
CA GLU A 32 4.10 -30.35 16.46
C GLU A 32 5.56 -29.85 16.53
N PRO A 33 6.25 -29.70 15.39
CA PRO A 33 7.62 -29.23 15.39
C PRO A 33 7.68 -27.79 15.91
N GLU A 34 8.50 -27.58 16.93
CA GLU A 34 8.81 -26.28 17.50
C GLU A 34 9.44 -25.39 16.42
N LEU A 35 8.69 -24.36 15.97
CA LEU A 35 9.21 -23.35 15.06
C LEU A 35 10.36 -22.63 15.73
N ALA A 36 11.56 -22.74 15.16
CA ALA A 36 12.70 -21.94 15.56
C ALA A 36 12.33 -20.44 15.55
N PRO A 37 12.77 -19.66 16.56
CA PRO A 37 12.47 -18.24 16.60
C PRO A 37 13.05 -17.57 15.35
N ALA A 38 12.19 -16.81 14.64
CA ALA A 38 12.62 -15.98 13.53
C ALA A 38 13.73 -15.05 14.01
N ALA A 39 14.87 -15.05 13.31
CA ALA A 39 15.99 -14.18 13.60
C ALA A 39 15.51 -12.72 13.65
N GLU A 40 15.79 -12.04 14.75
CA GLU A 40 15.50 -10.61 14.88
C GLU A 40 16.29 -9.84 13.82
N PRO A 41 15.65 -8.91 13.07
CA PRO A 41 16.37 -8.09 12.11
C PRO A 41 17.34 -7.18 12.85
N THR A 42 18.62 -7.29 12.52
CA THR A 42 19.68 -6.40 12.98
C THR A 42 19.37 -4.97 12.56
N VAL A 43 19.18 -4.10 13.54
CA VAL A 43 19.00 -2.66 13.34
C VAL A 43 20.36 -2.08 12.96
N ALA A 44 20.63 -1.96 11.66
CA ALA A 44 21.73 -1.16 11.17
C ALA A 44 21.35 0.32 11.32
N SER A 45 22.05 1.05 12.20
CA SER A 45 21.91 2.50 12.36
C SER A 45 23.19 3.19 11.93
N GLU A 46 23.35 3.31 10.61
CA GLU A 46 24.02 4.47 10.05
C GLU A 46 22.94 5.41 9.51
N PRO A 47 23.05 6.74 9.70
CA PRO A 47 22.03 7.66 9.22
C PRO A 47 21.87 7.50 7.70
N ALA A 48 20.65 7.20 7.24
CA ALA A 48 20.37 6.90 5.84
C ALA A 48 20.81 8.00 4.86
N ALA A 49 21.01 9.24 5.32
CA ALA A 49 21.65 10.32 4.55
C ALA A 49 23.13 10.04 4.21
N VAL A 50 23.90 9.44 5.12
CA VAL A 50 25.30 9.03 4.89
C VAL A 50 25.34 7.82 3.97
N VAL A 51 24.42 6.87 4.16
CA VAL A 51 24.30 5.69 3.27
C VAL A 51 23.90 6.11 1.85
N ALA A 52 22.95 7.04 1.70
CA ALA A 52 22.53 7.56 0.39
C ALA A 52 23.69 8.23 -0.36
N ALA A 53 24.44 9.10 0.33
CA ALA A 53 25.59 9.81 -0.24
C ALA A 53 26.75 8.87 -0.64
N VAL A 54 26.94 7.76 0.10
CA VAL A 54 28.02 6.79 -0.15
C VAL A 54 27.61 5.72 -1.17
N THR A 55 26.32 5.41 -1.30
CA THR A 55 25.83 4.32 -2.18
C THR A 55 25.21 4.78 -3.49
N GLY A 56 24.96 6.08 -3.67
CA GLY A 56 24.25 6.61 -4.85
C GLY A 56 22.78 6.18 -4.91
N ARG A 57 22.20 5.80 -3.77
CA ARG A 57 20.80 5.36 -3.65
C ARG A 57 19.91 6.48 -3.12
N ALA A 58 18.75 6.66 -3.75
CA ALA A 58 17.71 7.54 -3.24
C ALA A 58 16.72 6.73 -2.40
N PHE A 59 16.35 7.26 -1.24
CA PHE A 59 15.24 6.78 -0.41
C PHE A 59 14.03 7.67 -0.65
N VAL A 60 12.97 7.09 -1.18
CA VAL A 60 11.78 7.81 -1.67
C VAL A 60 10.55 7.37 -0.89
N ASP A 61 9.81 8.34 -0.34
CA ASP A 61 8.48 8.14 0.25
C ASP A 61 7.45 8.90 -0.59
N LEU A 62 6.63 8.15 -1.35
CA LEU A 62 5.76 8.69 -2.40
C LEU A 62 4.33 9.03 -1.92
N HIS A 63 4.02 8.89 -0.63
CA HIS A 63 2.67 9.15 -0.12
C HIS A 63 2.70 9.69 1.32
N CYS A 64 2.48 11.00 1.48
CA CYS A 64 2.50 11.68 2.78
C CYS A 64 1.51 12.85 2.85
N HIS A 65 0.87 13.03 4.01
CA HIS A 65 -0.15 14.04 4.27
C HIS A 65 0.29 15.07 5.32
N THR A 66 -0.12 16.32 5.13
CA THR A 66 0.18 17.44 6.01
C THR A 66 -1.10 18.06 6.59
N SER A 67 -0.95 19.03 7.49
CA SER A 67 -2.03 19.82 8.10
C SER A 67 -2.94 20.57 7.10
N ALA A 68 -2.58 20.48 5.83
CA ALA A 68 -3.23 21.09 4.73
C ALA A 68 -4.33 20.14 4.17
N SER A 69 -4.19 18.81 4.32
CA SER A 69 -5.30 17.85 4.25
C SER A 69 -6.18 17.87 5.51
N PHE A 70 -7.39 17.32 5.41
CA PHE A 70 -8.36 17.29 6.52
C PHE A 70 -8.02 16.26 7.60
N ASP A 71 -7.11 15.32 7.34
CA ASP A 71 -6.84 14.15 8.17
C ASP A 71 -5.45 14.14 8.83
N SER A 72 -4.67 15.20 8.63
CA SER A 72 -3.40 15.44 9.32
C SER A 72 -3.41 16.77 10.08
N LEU A 73 -2.55 16.85 11.09
CA LEU A 73 -2.25 18.08 11.85
C LEU A 73 -0.78 18.48 11.72
N ALA A 74 0.06 17.66 11.08
CA ALA A 74 1.49 17.89 10.99
C ALA A 74 1.80 18.97 9.95
N SER A 75 2.50 20.03 10.33
CA SER A 75 2.81 21.11 9.37
C SER A 75 3.70 20.60 8.22
N PRO A 76 3.60 21.17 7.00
CA PRO A 76 4.48 20.81 5.88
C PRO A 76 5.97 20.83 6.25
N ALA A 77 6.44 21.86 6.96
CA ALA A 77 7.82 21.97 7.40
C ALA A 77 8.22 20.89 8.42
N SER A 78 7.30 20.53 9.33
CA SER A 78 7.53 19.47 10.32
C SER A 78 7.66 18.10 9.65
N MET A 79 6.87 17.84 8.60
CA MET A 79 6.95 16.61 7.82
C MET A 79 8.30 16.49 7.12
N VAL A 80 8.75 17.55 6.43
CA VAL A 80 10.06 17.58 5.77
C VAL A 80 11.20 17.37 6.75
N LYS A 81 11.20 18.09 7.88
CA LYS A 81 12.23 17.92 8.93
C LYS A 81 12.29 16.49 9.45
N ALA A 82 11.12 15.89 9.69
CA ALA A 82 11.01 14.53 10.22
C ALA A 82 11.40 13.45 9.19
N ALA A 83 11.14 13.68 7.90
CA ALA A 83 11.58 12.81 6.81
C ALA A 83 13.10 12.85 6.63
N ALA A 84 13.68 14.05 6.56
CA ALA A 84 15.13 14.25 6.44
C ALA A 84 15.89 13.62 7.62
N ALA A 85 15.38 13.77 8.85
CA ALA A 85 15.97 13.14 10.03
C ALA A 85 15.96 11.59 9.98
N ARG A 86 15.11 10.99 9.15
CA ARG A 86 15.08 9.54 8.89
C ARG A 86 15.86 9.14 7.62
N GLY A 87 16.53 10.10 6.99
CA GLY A 87 17.30 9.91 5.76
C GLY A 87 16.47 9.62 4.52
N VAL A 88 15.18 10.02 4.53
CA VAL A 88 14.43 10.15 3.27
C VAL A 88 15.08 11.25 2.44
N THR A 89 15.37 10.93 1.18
CA THR A 89 16.00 11.85 0.23
C THR A 89 14.99 12.51 -0.70
N HIS A 90 13.86 11.84 -0.96
CA HIS A 90 12.80 12.33 -1.83
C HIS A 90 11.45 12.10 -1.15
N LEU A 91 10.71 13.17 -0.91
CA LEU A 91 9.45 13.14 -0.18
C LEU A 91 8.33 13.69 -1.06
N ALA A 92 7.37 12.87 -1.45
CA ALA A 92 6.14 13.36 -2.05
C ALA A 92 5.16 13.78 -0.95
N ILE A 93 4.70 15.03 -1.01
CA ILE A 93 3.55 15.47 -0.23
C ILE A 93 2.33 15.39 -1.14
N THR A 94 1.32 14.63 -0.72
CA THR A 94 0.17 14.20 -1.52
C THR A 94 -1.12 14.45 -0.74
N ASP A 95 -1.30 15.68 -0.25
CA ASP A 95 -2.52 16.07 0.46
C ASP A 95 -3.76 15.82 -0.43
N HIS A 96 -4.89 15.49 0.19
CA HIS A 96 -6.14 15.21 -0.52
C HIS A 96 -6.67 16.41 -1.33
N ASP A 97 -6.77 16.22 -2.66
CA ASP A 97 -7.42 17.12 -3.64
C ASP A 97 -6.82 18.55 -3.72
N ARG A 98 -5.51 18.70 -3.45
CA ARG A 98 -4.80 20.00 -3.40
C ARG A 98 -3.27 19.84 -3.34
N ILE A 99 -2.54 20.85 -3.82
CA ILE A 99 -1.06 20.85 -3.84
C ILE A 99 -0.40 21.93 -2.97
N ASP A 100 -1.14 22.86 -2.37
CA ASP A 100 -0.53 24.00 -1.65
C ASP A 100 0.24 23.58 -0.38
N GLY A 101 -0.13 22.45 0.23
CA GLY A 101 0.68 21.84 1.29
C GLY A 101 2.03 21.35 0.79
N ALA A 102 2.06 20.74 -0.41
CA ALA A 102 3.29 20.29 -1.07
C ALA A 102 4.18 21.46 -1.51
N LEU A 103 3.59 22.53 -2.06
CA LEU A 103 4.32 23.76 -2.39
C LEU A 103 4.99 24.37 -1.16
N ARG A 104 4.25 24.48 -0.04
CA ARG A 104 4.79 24.96 1.24
C ARG A 104 5.87 24.04 1.81
N ALA A 105 5.73 22.72 1.64
CA ALA A 105 6.75 21.75 2.03
C ALA A 105 8.04 21.95 1.23
N ARG A 106 7.94 22.10 -0.10
CA ARG A 106 9.08 22.36 -0.98
C ARG A 106 9.83 23.62 -0.59
N ASP A 107 9.11 24.73 -0.41
CA ASP A 107 9.70 26.01 -0.05
C ASP A 107 10.36 25.96 1.34
N ALA A 108 9.77 25.22 2.28
CA ALA A 108 10.39 24.98 3.59
C ALA A 108 11.61 24.07 3.50
N GLY A 109 11.53 22.99 2.71
CA GLY A 109 12.57 21.98 2.53
C GLY A 109 13.87 22.58 2.00
N ALA A 110 13.77 23.46 0.99
CA ALA A 110 14.91 24.20 0.47
C ALA A 110 15.71 24.96 1.54
N ARG A 111 15.08 25.33 2.67
CA ARG A 111 15.73 26.02 3.79
C ARG A 111 16.17 25.09 4.92
N ILE A 112 15.38 24.07 5.24
CA ILE A 112 15.57 23.26 6.47
C ILE A 112 16.19 21.88 6.22
N ALA A 113 16.16 21.40 4.99
CA ALA A 113 16.66 20.10 4.56
C ALA A 113 17.04 20.16 3.06
N PRO A 114 18.10 20.91 2.70
CA PRO A 114 18.46 21.16 1.29
C PRO A 114 18.82 19.90 0.50
N ASP A 115 19.23 18.82 1.18
CA ASP A 115 19.54 17.52 0.57
C ASP A 115 18.29 16.63 0.37
N LEU A 116 17.10 17.10 0.78
CA LEU A 116 15.83 16.41 0.57
C LEU A 116 15.02 17.12 -0.52
N THR A 117 14.75 16.40 -1.60
CA THR A 117 13.88 16.87 -2.69
C THR A 117 12.42 16.63 -2.34
N VAL A 118 11.61 17.69 -2.28
CA VAL A 118 10.15 17.57 -2.12
C VAL A 118 9.50 17.45 -3.50
N LEU A 119 8.78 16.35 -3.73
CA LEU A 119 7.97 16.14 -4.92
C LEU A 119 6.58 16.74 -4.69
N VAL A 120 6.17 17.66 -5.56
CA VAL A 120 4.84 18.27 -5.48
C VAL A 120 3.82 17.25 -5.99
N GLY A 121 2.94 16.77 -5.09
CA GLY A 121 1.95 15.76 -5.41
C GLY A 121 0.58 16.03 -4.80
N GLU A 122 -0.32 15.11 -5.08
CA GLU A 122 -1.73 15.17 -4.70
C GLU A 122 -2.29 13.75 -4.57
N GLU A 123 -3.11 13.49 -3.55
CA GLU A 123 -3.98 12.30 -3.52
C GLU A 123 -5.37 12.70 -4.05
N ILE A 124 -5.65 12.32 -5.29
CA ILE A 124 -6.79 12.80 -6.06
C ILE A 124 -7.97 11.83 -5.89
N ARG A 125 -9.10 12.35 -5.41
CA ARG A 125 -10.36 11.61 -5.31
C ARG A 125 -11.00 11.45 -6.70
N THR A 126 -10.90 10.26 -7.28
CA THR A 126 -11.64 9.93 -8.52
C THR A 126 -13.00 9.29 -8.20
N ARG A 127 -13.84 9.08 -9.23
CA ARG A 127 -15.08 8.29 -9.10
C ARG A 127 -14.83 6.81 -8.77
N GLY A 128 -13.65 6.30 -9.10
CA GLY A 128 -13.27 4.89 -8.94
C GLY A 128 -12.34 4.60 -7.75
N GLY A 129 -12.07 5.58 -6.90
CA GLY A 129 -11.07 5.47 -5.84
C GLY A 129 -10.03 6.57 -5.92
N ASP A 130 -9.08 6.56 -5.00
CA ASP A 130 -8.05 7.59 -4.93
C ASP A 130 -6.85 7.20 -5.84
N LEU A 131 -6.18 8.18 -6.43
CA LEU A 131 -4.91 8.03 -7.15
C LEU A 131 -3.87 8.97 -6.55
N ILE A 132 -2.60 8.57 -6.57
CA ILE A 132 -1.49 9.45 -6.19
C ILE A 132 -0.90 10.05 -7.46
N ALA A 133 -0.66 11.35 -7.45
CA ALA A 133 0.07 12.04 -8.51
C ALA A 133 1.27 12.77 -7.95
N VAL A 134 2.37 12.81 -8.71
CA VAL A 134 3.59 13.57 -8.39
C VAL A 134 4.08 14.35 -9.61
N PHE A 135 4.86 15.39 -9.34
CA PHE A 135 5.33 16.40 -10.31
C PHE A 135 4.21 17.26 -10.88
N LEU A 136 3.26 17.67 -10.04
CA LEU A 136 2.17 18.56 -10.45
C LEU A 136 2.57 20.03 -10.40
N GLU A 137 2.12 20.78 -11.40
CA GLU A 137 2.19 22.25 -11.42
C GLU A 137 0.88 22.88 -10.94
N ARG A 138 -0.25 22.21 -11.19
CA ARG A 138 -1.61 22.63 -10.89
C ARG A 138 -2.40 21.44 -10.30
N PRO A 139 -3.30 21.68 -9.33
CA PRO A 139 -4.12 20.60 -8.77
C PRO A 139 -5.04 20.00 -9.83
N VAL A 140 -5.33 18.72 -9.71
CA VAL A 140 -6.27 18.00 -10.58
C VAL A 140 -7.66 18.00 -9.94
N PRO A 141 -8.74 18.42 -10.64
CA PRO A 141 -10.06 18.45 -10.04
C PRO A 141 -10.55 17.08 -9.54
N PRO A 142 -11.11 16.99 -8.33
CA PRO A 142 -11.71 15.75 -7.83
C PRO A 142 -12.99 15.40 -8.58
N GLY A 143 -13.34 14.12 -8.59
CA GLY A 143 -14.59 13.61 -9.18
C GLY A 143 -14.53 13.25 -10.66
N LEU A 144 -13.36 13.36 -11.29
CA LEU A 144 -13.10 12.79 -12.62
C LEU A 144 -13.10 11.25 -12.57
N SER A 145 -13.23 10.58 -13.72
CA SER A 145 -12.87 9.15 -13.80
C SER A 145 -11.37 8.95 -13.58
N ALA A 146 -10.97 7.74 -13.24
CA ALA A 146 -9.55 7.41 -13.11
C ALA A 146 -8.76 7.66 -14.41
N VAL A 147 -9.35 7.35 -15.57
CA VAL A 147 -8.74 7.58 -16.90
C VAL A 147 -8.56 9.08 -17.19
N GLU A 148 -9.60 9.89 -16.95
CA GLU A 148 -9.53 11.35 -17.11
C GLU A 148 -8.53 11.98 -16.12
N THR A 149 -8.47 11.46 -14.90
CA THR A 149 -7.51 11.89 -13.88
C THR A 149 -6.08 11.60 -14.33
N ILE A 150 -5.80 10.38 -14.81
CA ILE A 150 -4.48 10.02 -15.34
C ILE A 150 -4.11 10.94 -16.49
N ALA A 151 -5.02 11.16 -17.45
CA ALA A 151 -4.78 12.06 -18.58
C ALA A 151 -4.41 13.49 -18.12
N ALA A 152 -5.15 14.05 -17.15
CA ALA A 152 -4.88 15.38 -16.60
C ALA A 152 -3.52 15.47 -15.85
N VAL A 153 -3.10 14.39 -15.20
CA VAL A 153 -1.75 14.31 -14.60
C VAL A 153 -0.68 14.26 -15.69
N ARG A 154 -0.88 13.44 -16.74
CA ARG A 154 0.07 13.30 -17.85
C ARG A 154 0.22 14.58 -18.67
N GLU A 155 -0.85 15.37 -18.82
CA GLU A 155 -0.80 16.66 -19.51
C GLU A 155 0.23 17.63 -18.89
N GLN A 156 0.46 17.50 -17.59
CA GLN A 156 1.45 18.29 -16.85
C GLN A 156 2.84 17.61 -16.79
N GLY A 157 3.02 16.47 -17.44
CA GLY A 157 4.24 15.65 -17.35
C GLY A 157 4.36 14.86 -16.05
N GLY A 158 3.27 14.76 -15.26
CA GLY A 158 3.26 14.08 -13.98
C GLY A 158 3.26 12.55 -14.09
N LEU A 159 3.54 11.92 -12.94
CA LEU A 159 3.46 10.47 -12.77
C LEU A 159 2.32 10.09 -11.83
N VAL A 160 1.78 8.88 -12.01
CA VAL A 160 0.60 8.38 -11.28
C VAL A 160 0.92 7.08 -10.56
N GLY A 161 0.48 6.97 -9.32
CA GLY A 161 0.52 5.76 -8.51
C GLY A 161 -0.87 5.28 -8.12
N LEU A 162 -0.99 3.96 -7.89
CA LEU A 162 -2.18 3.35 -7.31
C LEU A 162 -1.98 3.14 -5.80
N PRO A 163 -2.65 3.94 -4.93
CA PRO A 163 -2.48 3.84 -3.49
C PRO A 163 -3.23 2.64 -2.90
N HIS A 164 -2.59 1.96 -1.95
CA HIS A 164 -3.13 0.89 -1.10
C HIS A 164 -4.38 0.17 -1.67
N PRO A 165 -4.25 -0.55 -2.80
CA PRO A 165 -5.37 -0.98 -3.65
C PRO A 165 -6.39 -1.91 -2.99
N TYR A 166 -6.00 -2.57 -1.89
CA TYR A 166 -6.82 -3.55 -1.18
C TYR A 166 -7.08 -3.19 0.29
N ASP A 167 -6.94 -1.91 0.67
CA ASP A 167 -7.38 -1.47 2.01
C ASP A 167 -8.92 -1.49 2.08
N ARG A 168 -9.45 -2.63 2.57
CA ARG A 168 -10.89 -2.90 2.75
C ARG A 168 -11.58 -1.92 3.70
N LEU A 169 -10.84 -1.19 4.55
CA LEU A 169 -11.42 -0.24 5.50
C LEU A 169 -11.58 1.17 4.92
N ARG A 170 -11.01 1.46 3.74
CA ARG A 170 -10.99 2.80 3.11
C ARG A 170 -11.70 2.90 1.77
N GLY A 171 -12.35 1.83 1.31
CA GLY A 171 -13.25 1.85 0.16
C GLY A 171 -12.66 1.31 -1.15
N SER A 172 -11.93 0.19 -1.10
CA SER A 172 -11.55 -0.56 -2.30
C SER A 172 -12.79 -1.11 -3.04
N LEU A 173 -12.79 -0.94 -4.36
CA LEU A 173 -13.75 -1.48 -5.31
C LEU A 173 -13.96 -2.98 -5.10
N SER A 174 -15.21 -3.45 -5.20
CA SER A 174 -15.58 -4.85 -5.02
C SER A 174 -16.81 -5.18 -5.85
N LYS A 175 -16.58 -5.52 -7.12
CA LYS A 175 -17.40 -6.35 -8.01
C LYS A 175 -16.52 -6.88 -9.14
N THR A 176 -16.74 -8.09 -9.63
CA THR A 176 -15.88 -8.77 -10.63
C THR A 176 -15.71 -7.98 -11.94
N ALA A 177 -16.69 -7.19 -12.35
CA ALA A 177 -16.56 -6.26 -13.49
C ALA A 177 -15.66 -5.05 -13.16
N GLU A 178 -15.73 -4.54 -11.93
CA GLU A 178 -14.82 -3.52 -11.42
C GLU A 178 -13.39 -4.06 -11.34
N MET A 179 -13.20 -5.36 -11.08
CA MET A 179 -11.87 -5.98 -11.02
C MET A 179 -11.15 -6.00 -12.38
N ALA A 180 -11.85 -6.32 -13.47
CA ALA A 180 -11.24 -6.27 -14.81
C ALA A 180 -10.88 -4.84 -15.22
N THR A 181 -11.75 -3.87 -14.89
CA THR A 181 -11.46 -2.43 -15.07
C THR A 181 -10.35 -1.93 -14.14
N PHE A 182 -10.19 -2.56 -12.97
CA PHE A 182 -9.17 -2.22 -12.00
C PHE A 182 -7.79 -2.74 -12.41
N GLU A 183 -7.71 -3.97 -12.92
CA GLU A 183 -6.47 -4.51 -13.47
C GLU A 183 -6.03 -3.70 -14.70
N SER A 184 -6.96 -3.36 -15.61
CA SER A 184 -6.61 -2.51 -16.76
C SER A 184 -6.20 -1.09 -16.34
N LEU A 185 -6.78 -0.55 -15.28
CA LEU A 185 -6.32 0.71 -14.69
C LEU A 185 -4.91 0.56 -14.09
N ALA A 186 -4.64 -0.53 -13.38
CA ALA A 186 -3.35 -0.79 -12.77
C ALA A 186 -2.22 -0.87 -13.80
N GLU A 187 -2.49 -1.34 -15.02
CA GLU A 187 -1.53 -1.34 -16.14
C GLU A 187 -1.17 0.06 -16.67
N THR A 188 -1.95 1.09 -16.33
CA THR A 188 -1.77 2.46 -16.84
C THR A 188 -1.05 3.41 -15.88
N VAL A 189 -0.79 2.98 -14.64
CA VAL A 189 -0.06 3.75 -13.62
C VAL A 189 1.44 3.45 -13.66
N ASP A 190 2.26 4.34 -13.09
CA ASP A 190 3.72 4.18 -13.04
C ASP A 190 4.20 3.31 -11.86
N TRP A 191 3.41 3.23 -10.79
CA TRP A 191 3.69 2.35 -9.65
C TRP A 191 2.44 1.92 -8.90
N ILE A 192 2.57 0.86 -8.09
CA ILE A 192 1.54 0.39 -7.15
C ILE A 192 2.13 0.38 -5.74
N GLU A 193 1.38 0.87 -4.75
CA GLU A 193 1.76 0.71 -3.35
C GLU A 193 1.57 -0.74 -2.90
N VAL A 194 2.69 -1.45 -2.74
CA VAL A 194 2.71 -2.86 -2.32
C VAL A 194 2.99 -3.02 -0.84
N TRP A 195 3.47 -1.96 -0.18
CA TRP A 195 3.62 -1.92 1.26
C TRP A 195 3.19 -0.58 1.83
N ASN A 196 2.16 -0.63 2.68
CA ASN A 196 1.73 0.48 3.51
C ASN A 196 1.65 0.02 4.97
N PRO A 197 2.41 0.61 5.92
CA PRO A 197 2.42 0.23 7.34
C PRO A 197 1.06 0.35 8.05
N ARG A 198 0.11 1.05 7.43
CA ARG A 198 -1.25 1.26 7.94
C ARG A 198 -2.17 0.10 7.54
N VAL A 199 -1.78 -0.77 6.62
CA VAL A 199 -2.46 -2.05 6.37
C VAL A 199 -2.03 -3.05 7.45
N LEU A 200 -2.79 -3.11 8.56
CA LEU A 200 -2.44 -3.91 9.75
C LEU A 200 -3.01 -5.34 9.73
N PHE A 201 -4.10 -5.56 8.98
CA PHE A 201 -4.88 -6.79 9.04
C PHE A 201 -5.21 -7.29 7.66
N GLY A 202 -5.14 -8.62 7.52
CA GLY A 202 -5.42 -9.29 6.26
C GLY A 202 -4.30 -9.14 5.23
N PRO A 203 -4.46 -9.79 4.08
CA PRO A 203 -3.39 -9.94 3.09
C PRO A 203 -3.27 -8.71 2.18
N GLY A 204 -3.57 -7.49 2.65
CA GLY A 204 -3.72 -6.32 1.78
C GLY A 204 -2.44 -5.94 1.03
N ASN A 205 -1.31 -5.93 1.73
CA ASN A 205 0.00 -5.68 1.13
C ASN A 205 0.42 -6.85 0.21
N GLU A 206 0.13 -8.08 0.61
CA GLU A 206 0.43 -9.29 -0.18
C GLU A 206 -0.37 -9.33 -1.48
N LEU A 207 -1.66 -8.95 -1.44
CA LEU A 207 -2.52 -8.84 -2.62
C LEU A 207 -2.04 -7.72 -3.55
N ALA A 208 -1.63 -6.58 -3.00
CA ALA A 208 -1.08 -5.47 -3.78
C ALA A 208 0.22 -5.88 -4.48
N ALA A 209 1.13 -6.57 -3.77
CA ALA A 209 2.35 -7.12 -4.34
C ALA A 209 2.05 -8.15 -5.44
N ALA A 210 1.07 -9.02 -5.23
CA ALA A 210 0.64 -10.00 -6.23
C ALA A 210 0.03 -9.34 -7.47
N LEU A 211 -0.72 -8.25 -7.31
CA LEU A 211 -1.25 -7.44 -8.41
C LEU A 211 -0.10 -6.80 -9.21
N ALA A 212 0.81 -6.07 -8.55
CA ALA A 212 1.95 -5.41 -9.19
C ALA A 212 2.78 -6.38 -10.02
N LYS A 213 3.07 -7.57 -9.47
CA LYS A 213 3.77 -8.64 -10.19
C LYS A 213 2.99 -9.15 -11.41
N ARG A 214 1.66 -9.27 -11.30
CA ARG A 214 0.79 -9.78 -12.37
C ARG A 214 0.69 -8.83 -13.55
N VAL A 215 0.55 -7.52 -13.28
CA VAL A 215 0.43 -6.49 -14.32
C VAL A 215 1.80 -5.95 -14.80
N GLY A 216 2.90 -6.36 -14.15
CA GLY A 216 4.26 -5.95 -14.53
C GLY A 216 4.59 -4.50 -14.17
N VAL A 217 3.93 -3.93 -13.16
CA VAL A 217 4.12 -2.54 -12.71
C VAL A 217 4.99 -2.50 -11.45
N PRO A 218 5.91 -1.53 -11.32
CA PRO A 218 6.76 -1.38 -10.14
C PRO A 218 5.96 -1.29 -8.84
N GLY A 219 6.37 -2.07 -7.84
CA GLY A 219 5.82 -2.02 -6.49
C GLY A 219 6.67 -1.16 -5.57
N VAL A 220 6.06 -0.24 -4.82
CA VAL A 220 6.75 0.64 -3.86
C VAL A 220 6.23 0.49 -2.43
N ALA A 221 7.09 0.85 -1.47
CA ALA A 221 6.73 0.99 -0.06
C ALA A 221 6.62 2.47 0.27
N VAL A 222 5.54 2.85 0.95
CA VAL A 222 5.27 4.25 1.34
C VAL A 222 4.76 4.32 2.75
N SER A 223 4.89 5.47 3.40
CA SER A 223 4.41 5.64 4.77
C SER A 223 2.90 5.88 4.87
N ASP A 224 2.29 6.53 3.87
CA ASP A 224 0.92 7.08 3.96
C ASP A 224 0.76 7.89 5.27
N SER A 225 1.78 8.69 5.56
CA SER A 225 1.94 9.33 6.87
C SER A 225 0.98 10.49 7.06
N HIS A 226 0.38 10.60 8.24
CA HIS A 226 -0.47 11.74 8.63
C HIS A 226 0.12 12.48 9.84
N THR A 227 1.29 12.03 10.30
CA THR A 227 1.99 12.54 11.47
C THR A 227 3.50 12.48 11.23
N THR A 228 4.24 13.31 11.96
CA THR A 228 5.71 13.27 11.95
C THR A 228 6.29 11.98 12.55
N LEU A 229 5.47 11.18 13.22
CA LEU A 229 5.84 9.87 13.76
C LEU A 229 5.83 8.78 12.67
N GLU A 230 4.99 8.94 11.65
CA GLU A 230 4.80 7.97 10.55
C GLU A 230 5.71 8.22 9.35
N VAL A 231 6.01 9.48 9.02
CA VAL A 231 6.76 9.83 7.81
C VAL A 231 8.10 9.08 7.74
N GLY A 232 8.41 8.50 6.58
CA GLY A 232 9.63 7.73 6.37
C GLY A 232 9.74 6.41 7.16
N LEU A 233 8.68 5.94 7.83
CA LEU A 233 8.68 4.59 8.40
C LEU A 233 8.69 3.50 7.32
N ALA A 234 8.13 3.80 6.15
CA ALA A 234 8.29 2.98 4.97
C ALA A 234 8.67 3.87 3.79
N SER A 235 9.53 3.35 2.93
CA SER A 235 10.08 4.04 1.76
C SER A 235 10.65 3.02 0.77
N THR A 236 10.88 3.42 -0.46
CA THR A 236 11.61 2.61 -1.44
C THR A 236 13.01 3.17 -1.63
N ALA A 237 14.02 2.32 -1.48
CA ALA A 237 15.38 2.61 -1.93
C ALA A 237 15.51 2.23 -3.41
N LEU A 238 16.04 3.14 -4.22
CA LEU A 238 16.25 2.97 -5.65
C LEU A 238 17.58 3.57 -6.10
N THR A 239 18.04 3.19 -7.29
CA THR A 239 19.27 3.74 -7.90
C THR A 239 18.91 4.79 -8.94
N GLY A 240 19.71 5.87 -9.00
CA GLY A 240 19.48 7.00 -9.91
C GLY A 240 18.87 8.21 -9.20
N ASP A 241 18.57 9.25 -9.97
CA ASP A 241 18.02 10.51 -9.46
C ASP A 241 16.51 10.60 -9.78
N PRO A 242 15.62 10.43 -8.78
CA PRO A 242 14.17 10.55 -8.97
C PRO A 242 13.65 11.99 -8.86
N SER A 243 14.51 13.02 -8.93
CA SER A 243 14.10 14.43 -8.80
C SER A 243 13.26 14.96 -9.98
N THR A 244 13.13 14.20 -11.07
CA THR A 244 12.34 14.58 -12.25
C THR A 244 11.38 13.45 -12.65
N PRO A 245 10.30 13.73 -13.42
CA PRO A 245 9.42 12.68 -13.91
C PRO A 245 10.15 11.58 -14.69
N ALA A 246 11.06 11.96 -15.59
CA ALA A 246 11.86 11.01 -16.35
C ALA A 246 12.80 10.20 -15.43
N GLY A 247 13.45 10.89 -14.49
CA GLY A 247 14.36 10.26 -13.52
C GLY A 247 13.65 9.24 -12.64
N LEU A 248 12.50 9.60 -12.05
CA LEU A 248 11.71 8.68 -11.23
C LEU A 248 11.20 7.49 -12.05
N LYS A 249 10.76 7.71 -13.30
CA LYS A 249 10.30 6.64 -14.17
C LYS A 249 11.41 5.63 -14.49
N VAL A 250 12.61 6.11 -14.80
CA VAL A 250 13.78 5.25 -15.03
C VAL A 250 14.17 4.49 -13.76
N ALA A 251 14.18 5.19 -12.63
CA ALA A 251 14.50 4.58 -11.34
C ALA A 251 13.51 3.48 -10.92
N LEU A 252 12.21 3.70 -11.13
CA LEU A 252 11.15 2.72 -10.85
C LEU A 252 11.26 1.45 -11.70
N ALA A 253 11.82 1.55 -12.91
CA ALA A 253 12.08 0.40 -13.78
C ALA A 253 13.31 -0.42 -13.37
N GLY A 254 14.12 0.09 -12.43
CA GLY A 254 15.33 -0.57 -11.92
C GLY A 254 15.07 -1.53 -10.77
N GLU A 255 16.14 -1.91 -10.07
CA GLU A 255 16.04 -2.70 -8.85
C GLU A 255 15.55 -1.83 -7.69
N LEU A 256 14.44 -2.25 -7.08
CA LEU A 256 13.82 -1.57 -5.95
C LEU A 256 14.01 -2.38 -4.67
N GLN A 257 14.47 -1.71 -3.61
CA GLN A 257 14.53 -2.28 -2.27
C GLN A 257 13.48 -1.62 -1.38
N LEU A 258 12.49 -2.40 -0.96
CA LEU A 258 11.45 -1.93 -0.04
C LEU A 258 12.00 -1.82 1.38
N VAL A 259 11.85 -0.64 1.99
CA VAL A 259 12.10 -0.41 3.42
C VAL A 259 10.75 -0.43 4.12
N THR A 260 10.49 -1.48 4.91
CA THR A 260 9.15 -1.86 5.39
C THR A 260 9.00 -1.69 6.91
N GLY A 261 9.33 -0.52 7.44
CA GLY A 261 9.13 -0.24 8.86
C GLY A 261 7.64 -0.28 9.25
N ARG A 262 7.39 -0.36 10.56
CA ARG A 262 6.05 -0.51 11.14
C ARG A 262 5.69 0.68 12.00
N ALA A 263 4.52 1.26 11.76
CA ALA A 263 3.96 2.29 12.64
C ALA A 263 3.38 1.66 13.91
N SER A 264 3.57 2.33 15.04
CA SER A 264 2.91 1.95 16.29
C SER A 264 1.39 2.08 16.15
N ARG A 265 0.64 1.11 16.68
CA ARG A 265 -0.82 1.08 16.63
C ARG A 265 -1.46 2.36 17.20
N TYR A 266 -0.81 2.98 18.19
CA TYR A 266 -1.30 4.20 18.84
C TYR A 266 -1.29 5.43 17.93
N VAL A 267 -0.36 5.51 16.97
CA VAL A 267 -0.25 6.66 16.08
C VAL A 267 -1.49 6.79 15.18
N ARG A 268 -2.17 5.68 14.88
CA ARG A 268 -3.40 5.69 14.09
C ARG A 268 -4.60 6.32 14.81
N LEU A 269 -4.55 6.49 16.13
CA LEU A 269 -5.57 7.23 16.89
C LEU A 269 -5.50 8.73 16.62
N VAL A 270 -4.38 9.23 16.09
CA VAL A 270 -4.20 10.65 15.77
C VAL A 270 -5.06 11.05 14.57
N THR A 271 -5.18 10.20 13.54
CA THR A 271 -5.95 10.53 12.32
C THR A 271 -7.45 10.79 12.61
N PRO A 272 -8.19 9.94 13.35
CA PRO A 272 -9.58 10.24 13.72
C PRO A 272 -9.73 11.56 14.50
N VAL A 273 -8.80 11.86 15.41
CA VAL A 273 -8.78 13.11 16.17
C VAL A 273 -8.52 14.31 15.24
N ALA A 274 -7.56 14.20 14.32
CA ALA A 274 -7.28 15.21 13.32
C ALA A 274 -8.51 15.51 12.46
N ARG A 275 -9.18 14.46 11.95
CA ARG A 275 -10.42 14.58 11.17
C ARG A 275 -11.53 15.27 11.96
N LEU A 276 -11.68 14.96 13.24
CA LEU A 276 -12.67 15.61 14.11
C LEU A 276 -12.35 17.11 14.27
N ILE A 277 -11.10 17.44 14.65
CA ILE A 277 -10.66 18.83 14.83
C ILE A 277 -10.84 19.63 13.54
N ASN A 278 -10.43 19.08 12.40
CA ASN A 278 -10.51 19.77 11.11
C ASN A 278 -11.95 19.90 10.62
N ARG A 279 -12.82 18.91 10.87
CA ARG A 279 -14.27 19.05 10.64
C ARG A 279 -14.87 20.20 11.45
N LEU A 280 -14.51 20.32 12.74
CA LEU A 280 -14.94 21.43 13.59
C LEU A 280 -14.42 22.79 13.11
N ARG A 281 -13.30 22.81 12.38
CA ARG A 281 -12.73 24.00 11.73
C ARG A 281 -13.28 24.27 10.32
N GLY A 282 -14.28 23.51 9.86
CA GLY A 282 -14.85 23.63 8.51
C GLY A 282 -13.95 23.09 7.39
N ARG A 283 -12.87 22.37 7.71
CA ARG A 283 -11.91 21.78 6.76
C ARG A 283 -12.18 20.29 6.60
N GLY A 284 -13.35 19.94 6.06
CA GLY A 284 -13.73 18.57 5.78
C GLY A 284 -13.16 18.05 4.45
N ARG A 285 -13.25 16.74 4.22
CA ARG A 285 -12.91 16.14 2.92
C ARG A 285 -13.83 16.68 1.83
N VAL A 286 -13.28 17.01 0.66
CA VAL A 286 -14.08 17.37 -0.52
C VAL A 286 -14.83 16.14 -0.99
N HIS A 287 -16.14 16.27 -1.21
CA HIS A 287 -16.96 15.18 -1.74
C HIS A 287 -17.30 15.52 -3.20
N PRO A 288 -17.07 14.61 -4.16
CA PRO A 288 -17.48 14.84 -5.54
C PRO A 288 -18.99 15.11 -5.60
N THR A 289 -19.39 16.15 -6.32
CA THR A 289 -20.81 16.40 -6.61
C THR A 289 -21.32 15.27 -7.52
N PRO A 290 -22.42 14.58 -7.18
CA PRO A 290 -22.99 13.58 -8.09
C PRO A 290 -23.39 14.26 -9.40
N VAL A 291 -22.86 13.79 -10.53
CA VAL A 291 -23.35 14.21 -11.84
C VAL A 291 -24.80 13.70 -11.92
N ARG A 292 -25.78 14.62 -12.04
CA ARG A 292 -27.14 14.23 -12.39
C ARG A 292 -27.06 13.64 -13.80
N GLY A 293 -27.38 12.35 -13.92
CA GLY A 293 -27.37 11.61 -15.18
C GLY A 293 -28.39 12.13 -16.18
#